data_AF-A0A3M6VAK0-F1
#
_entry.id   AF-A0A3M6VAK0-F1
#
_cell.length_a   1.000
_cell.length_b   1.000
_cell.length_c   1.000
_cell.angle_alpha   90.00
_cell.angle_beta   90.00
_cell.angle_gamma   90.00
#
_symmetry.space_group_name_H-M   'P 1'
#
loop_
_entity.id
_entity.type
_entity.pdbx_description
1 polymer ?
#
loop_
_entity_poly.entity_id
_entity_poly.type
_entity_poly.pdbx_seq_one_letter_code
_entity_poly.pdbx_strand_id
1 'polypeptide(L)'
;MTLDFSKVENNPVPFIADKHNPNVAFVVYRNKNKNVVVYAARLLEDGTLDPENPLDVYWIMFEQEGAPREELNLIERNTAYGAIVKPREGHPGEYEVTLTSLKDRVIYLSIVGGKPVGRGCINGQDCCLLERVFVHSTTSWGMPKVKHIEIHGKDEAGNAIMEKKIP
;
A
#
# COMPACT_ATOMS: atom_id res chain seq x y z
N MET A 1 3.19 10.84 16.99
CA MET A 1 2.75 9.53 16.47
C MET A 1 3.70 8.47 16.97
N THR A 2 3.19 7.32 17.39
CA THR A 2 4.06 6.17 17.71
C THR A 2 4.58 5.56 16.41
N LEU A 3 5.83 5.08 16.43
CA LEU A 3 6.48 4.38 15.32
C LEU A 3 6.41 2.86 15.45
N ASP A 4 5.61 2.35 16.40
CA ASP A 4 5.37 0.92 16.51
C ASP A 4 4.34 0.45 15.46
N PHE A 5 4.75 0.43 14.19
CA PHE A 5 3.91 -0.04 13.10
C PHE A 5 3.67 -1.56 13.14
N SER A 6 4.14 -2.29 14.16
CA SER A 6 3.67 -3.66 14.40
C SER A 6 2.21 -3.72 14.88
N LYS A 7 1.59 -2.57 15.18
CA LYS A 7 0.22 -2.47 15.69
C LYS A 7 -0.72 -1.84 14.66
N VAL A 8 -1.93 -2.39 14.56
CA VAL A 8 -2.90 -2.00 13.53
C VAL A 8 -3.45 -0.59 13.72
N GLU A 9 -3.52 -0.12 14.97
CA GLU A 9 -3.97 1.23 15.32
C GLU A 9 -3.00 2.32 14.85
N ASN A 10 -1.75 1.96 14.52
CA ASN A 10 -0.71 2.91 14.13
C ASN A 10 -0.66 3.03 12.62
N ASN A 11 -1.20 4.14 12.09
CA ASN A 11 -1.17 4.44 10.66
C ASN A 11 0.21 5.01 10.24
N PRO A 12 0.99 4.32 9.40
CA PRO A 12 2.30 4.81 8.97
C PRO A 12 2.25 5.87 7.87
N VAL A 13 1.13 6.00 7.14
CA VAL A 13 1.05 6.84 5.93
C VAL A 13 1.41 8.31 6.19
N PRO A 14 0.87 9.01 7.20
CA PRO A 14 1.21 10.43 7.41
C PRO A 14 2.70 10.63 7.72
N PHE A 15 3.30 9.71 8.48
CA PHE A 15 4.72 9.79 8.81
C PHE A 15 5.61 9.54 7.58
N ILE A 16 5.29 8.51 6.79
CA ILE A 16 6.03 8.19 5.56
C ILE A 16 5.91 9.33 4.55
N ALA A 17 4.71 9.91 4.38
CA ALA A 17 4.50 11.06 3.50
C ALA A 17 5.35 12.27 3.89
N ASP A 18 5.49 12.56 5.19
CA ASP A 18 6.23 13.71 5.70
C ASP A 18 7.76 13.48 5.72
N LYS A 19 8.21 12.28 6.11
CA LYS A 19 9.63 12.02 6.41
C LYS A 19 10.38 11.21 5.37
N HIS A 20 9.69 10.51 4.47
CA HIS A 20 10.34 9.58 3.54
C HIS A 20 9.96 9.83 2.09
N ASN A 21 8.67 9.83 1.75
CA ASN A 21 8.21 9.98 0.39
C ASN A 21 6.80 10.58 0.33
N PRO A 22 6.63 11.84 -0.10
CA PRO A 22 5.32 12.49 -0.17
C PRO A 22 4.38 11.88 -1.22
N ASN A 23 4.90 11.05 -2.12
CA ASN A 23 4.15 10.38 -3.18
C ASN A 23 3.65 8.97 -2.78
N VAL A 24 3.70 8.62 -1.49
CA VAL A 24 3.09 7.39 -0.98
C VAL A 24 1.59 7.38 -1.28
N ALA A 25 1.13 6.38 -2.05
CA ALA A 25 -0.29 6.20 -2.36
C ALA A 25 -0.97 5.34 -1.28
N PHE A 26 -0.32 4.25 -0.87
CA PHE A 26 -0.75 3.39 0.23
C PHE A 26 0.42 2.54 0.74
N VAL A 27 0.18 1.77 1.80
CA VAL A 27 1.19 0.90 2.42
C VAL A 27 0.65 -0.48 2.78
N VAL A 28 1.54 -1.46 2.86
CA VAL A 28 1.27 -2.78 3.46
C VAL A 28 2.20 -2.97 4.64
N TYR A 29 1.66 -3.38 5.78
CA TYR A 29 2.43 -3.58 7.00
C TYR A 29 1.80 -4.68 7.87
N ARG A 30 2.48 -5.14 8.91
CA ARG A 30 2.14 -6.42 9.55
C ARG A 30 2.46 -6.48 11.02
N ASN A 31 1.80 -7.38 11.74
CA ASN A 31 2.01 -7.60 13.18
C ASN A 31 3.35 -8.26 13.58
N LYS A 32 4.27 -8.45 12.62
CA LYS A 32 5.52 -9.19 12.84
C LYS A 32 6.69 -8.29 13.21
N ASN A 33 6.67 -7.06 12.73
CA ASN A 33 7.71 -6.06 12.94
C ASN A 33 7.17 -4.68 12.53
N LYS A 34 7.96 -3.63 12.76
CA LYS A 34 7.61 -2.25 12.44
C LYS A 34 7.87 -1.88 10.98
N ASN A 35 8.52 -2.74 10.19
CA ASN A 35 8.84 -2.44 8.80
C ASN A 35 7.57 -2.30 7.97
N VAL A 36 7.61 -1.38 7.00
CA VAL A 36 6.46 -1.04 6.16
C VAL A 36 6.85 -1.19 4.70
N VAL A 37 6.01 -1.86 3.90
CA VAL A 37 6.11 -1.82 2.44
C VAL A 37 5.35 -0.60 1.96
N VAL A 38 6.03 0.24 1.19
CA VAL A 38 5.50 1.48 0.64
C VAL A 38 5.20 1.28 -0.84
N TYR A 39 4.00 1.70 -1.25
CA TYR A 39 3.60 1.80 -2.64
C TYR A 39 3.51 3.28 -2.97
N ALA A 40 4.56 3.82 -3.60
CA ALA A 40 4.67 5.22 -3.92
C ALA A 40 4.60 5.44 -5.44
N ALA A 41 3.87 6.46 -5.87
CA ALA A 41 3.83 6.81 -7.28
C ALA A 41 5.17 7.38 -7.75
N ARG A 42 5.56 7.02 -8.97
CA ARG A 42 6.61 7.74 -9.70
C ARG A 42 5.94 8.81 -10.55
N LEU A 43 6.41 10.05 -10.40
CA LEU A 43 5.87 11.20 -11.10
C LEU A 43 6.91 11.74 -12.09
N LEU A 44 6.43 12.23 -13.23
CA LEU A 44 7.21 13.06 -14.14
C LEU A 44 7.33 14.49 -13.59
N GLU A 45 8.17 15.32 -14.22
CA GLU A 45 8.38 16.72 -13.81
C GLU A 45 7.10 17.57 -13.81
N ASP A 46 6.13 17.21 -14.65
CA ASP A 46 4.82 17.88 -14.75
C ASP A 46 3.81 17.40 -13.68
N GLY A 47 4.20 16.45 -12.82
CA GLY A 47 3.37 15.89 -11.76
C GLY A 47 2.42 14.78 -12.20
N THR A 48 2.46 14.37 -13.47
CA THR A 48 1.72 13.19 -13.95
C THR A 48 2.43 11.89 -13.59
N LEU A 49 1.70 10.76 -13.60
CA LEU A 49 2.30 9.44 -13.36
C LEU A 49 3.26 9.08 -14.49
N ASP A 50 4.43 8.56 -14.14
CA ASP A 50 5.38 7.99 -15.10
C ASP A 50 4.71 6.81 -15.84
N PRO A 51 4.52 6.87 -17.17
CA PRO A 51 3.80 5.83 -17.88
C PRO A 51 4.57 4.53 -18.04
N GLU A 52 5.89 4.56 -17.94
CA GLU A 52 6.73 3.36 -18.03
C GLU A 52 6.79 2.65 -16.68
N ASN A 53 6.87 3.41 -15.58
CA ASN A 53 7.09 2.87 -14.24
C ASN A 53 6.28 3.59 -13.15
N PRO A 54 4.94 3.61 -13.24
CA PRO A 54 4.07 4.50 -12.44
C PRO A 54 4.10 4.25 -10.93
N LEU A 55 4.61 3.09 -10.50
CA LEU A 55 4.63 2.68 -9.09
C LEU A 55 6.00 2.13 -8.68
N ASP A 56 6.50 2.63 -7.56
CA ASP A 56 7.66 2.11 -6.85
C ASP A 56 7.20 1.35 -5.60
N VAL A 57 7.77 0.16 -5.37
CA VAL A 57 7.42 -0.71 -4.24
C VAL A 57 8.69 -1.15 -3.51
N TYR A 58 8.81 -0.73 -2.26
CA TYR A 58 10.01 -0.93 -1.45
C TYR A 58 9.69 -0.99 0.03
N TRP A 59 10.64 -1.47 0.83
CA TRP A 59 10.59 -1.44 2.29
C TRP A 59 11.12 -0.13 2.85
N ILE A 60 10.52 0.31 3.96
CA ILE A 60 11.18 1.17 4.95
C ILE A 60 11.38 0.35 6.22
N MET A 61 12.64 0.24 6.64
CA MET A 61 13.07 -0.68 7.69
C MET A 61 13.07 -0.02 9.06
N PHE A 62 11.87 0.25 9.62
CA PHE A 62 11.71 0.90 10.93
C PHE A 62 12.28 0.13 12.13
N GLU A 63 12.67 -1.14 11.97
CA GLU A 63 13.46 -1.87 12.99
C GLU A 63 14.95 -1.52 12.99
N GLN A 64 15.43 -0.83 11.95
CA GLN A 64 16.82 -0.40 11.82
C GLN A 64 16.96 1.09 12.12
N GLU A 65 18.10 1.49 12.68
CA GLU A 65 18.42 2.89 12.93
C GLU A 65 18.37 3.71 11.63
N GLY A 66 17.74 4.88 11.68
CA GLY A 66 17.56 5.75 10.52
C GLY A 66 16.48 5.31 9.52
N ALA A 67 15.83 4.16 9.75
CA ALA A 67 14.75 3.64 8.91
C ALA A 67 15.10 3.64 7.39
N PRO A 68 16.15 2.92 6.98
CA PRO A 68 16.61 2.92 5.60
C PRO A 68 15.56 2.31 4.65
N ARG A 69 15.62 2.75 3.39
CA ARG A 69 14.91 2.12 2.28
C ARG A 69 15.64 0.85 1.83
N GLU A 70 14.89 -0.21 1.59
CA GLU A 70 15.38 -1.45 0.96
C GLU A 70 14.46 -1.90 -0.18
N GLU A 71 15.03 -2.41 -1.26
CA GLU A 71 14.25 -2.96 -2.39
C GLU A 71 13.62 -4.30 -2.03
N LEU A 72 12.48 -4.61 -2.65
CA LEU A 72 11.94 -5.98 -2.59
C LEU A 72 12.90 -6.95 -3.30
N ASN A 73 13.28 -8.01 -2.61
CA ASN A 73 13.97 -9.12 -3.26
C ASN A 73 13.01 -9.87 -4.22
N LEU A 74 13.57 -10.73 -5.07
CA LEU A 74 12.80 -11.43 -6.11
C LEU A 74 11.67 -12.30 -5.54
N ILE A 75 11.89 -12.94 -4.38
CA ILE A 75 10.89 -13.79 -3.73
C ILE A 75 9.74 -12.94 -3.21
N GLU A 76 10.04 -11.86 -2.48
CA GLU A 76 9.04 -10.95 -1.93
C GLU A 76 8.21 -10.29 -3.02
N ARG A 77 8.86 -9.85 -4.10
CA ARG A 77 8.19 -9.29 -5.29
C ARG A 77 7.21 -10.28 -5.90
N ASN A 78 7.62 -11.53 -6.07
CA ASN A 78 6.82 -12.53 -6.78
C ASN A 78 5.80 -13.28 -5.92
N THR A 79 5.86 -13.16 -4.58
CA THR A 79 4.99 -13.96 -3.69
C THR A 79 4.13 -13.15 -2.72
N ALA A 80 4.56 -11.96 -2.31
CA ALA A 80 3.89 -11.23 -1.23
C ALA A 80 3.60 -9.77 -1.58
N TYR A 81 4.64 -8.99 -1.89
CA TYR A 81 4.55 -7.52 -1.88
C TYR A 81 4.63 -6.88 -3.26
N GLY A 82 5.00 -7.62 -4.30
CA GLY A 82 5.00 -7.03 -5.65
C GLY A 82 3.61 -6.63 -6.12
N ALA A 83 3.59 -5.83 -7.18
CA ALA A 83 2.38 -5.41 -7.86
C ALA A 83 2.56 -5.53 -9.37
N ILE A 84 1.46 -5.86 -10.05
CA ILE A 84 1.33 -5.70 -11.49
C ILE A 84 0.62 -4.38 -11.71
N VAL A 85 1.18 -3.53 -12.57
CA VAL A 85 0.59 -2.23 -12.90
C VAL A 85 0.34 -2.15 -14.39
N LYS A 86 -0.86 -1.73 -14.78
CA LYS A 86 -1.29 -1.58 -16.17
C LYS A 86 -2.06 -0.28 -16.36
N PRO A 87 -1.99 0.39 -17.51
CA PRO A 87 -2.90 1.49 -17.82
C PRO A 87 -4.35 1.02 -17.73
N ARG A 88 -5.23 1.87 -17.18
CA ARG A 88 -6.66 1.58 -17.10
C ARG A 88 -7.34 1.94 -18.42
N GLU A 89 -7.92 0.95 -19.08
CA GLU A 89 -8.56 1.15 -20.39
C GLU A 89 -9.72 2.17 -20.30
N GLY A 90 -9.72 3.17 -21.19
CA GLY A 90 -10.73 4.23 -21.19
C GLY A 90 -10.52 5.34 -20.14
N HIS A 91 -9.46 5.27 -19.33
CA HIS A 91 -9.16 6.24 -18.27
C HIS A 91 -7.72 6.77 -18.36
N PRO A 92 -7.45 7.77 -19.23
CA PRO A 92 -6.11 8.34 -19.38
C PRO A 92 -5.55 8.87 -18.06
N GLY A 93 -4.29 8.52 -17.76
CA GLY A 93 -3.62 8.93 -16.52
C GLY A 93 -4.00 8.11 -15.28
N GLU A 94 -4.81 7.05 -15.43
CA GLU A 94 -5.07 6.09 -14.37
C GLU A 94 -4.45 4.73 -14.65
N TYR A 95 -4.05 4.03 -13.60
CA TYR A 95 -3.45 2.70 -13.67
C TYR A 95 -4.16 1.73 -12.74
N GLU A 96 -4.38 0.51 -13.23
CA GLU A 96 -4.79 -0.62 -12.42
C GLU A 96 -3.57 -1.25 -11.75
N VAL A 97 -3.60 -1.32 -10.43
CA VAL A 97 -2.60 -1.93 -9.57
C VAL A 97 -3.22 -3.18 -8.96
N THR A 98 -2.62 -4.34 -9.23
CA THR A 98 -2.99 -5.62 -8.61
C THR A 98 -1.83 -6.11 -7.76
N LEU A 99 -2.04 -6.24 -6.45
CA LEU A 99 -1.03 -6.79 -5.55
C LEU A 99 -0.90 -8.30 -5.74
N THR A 100 0.33 -8.82 -5.72
CA THR A 100 0.60 -10.26 -5.84
C THR A 100 -0.18 -11.09 -4.81
N SER A 101 -0.33 -10.60 -3.58
CA SER A 101 -1.02 -11.27 -2.48
C SER A 101 -2.52 -10.98 -2.39
N LEU A 102 -3.07 -10.07 -3.21
CA LEU A 102 -4.45 -9.61 -3.11
C LEU A 102 -5.06 -9.42 -4.50
N LYS A 103 -5.04 -10.49 -5.30
CA LYS A 103 -5.41 -10.47 -6.72
C LYS A 103 -6.90 -10.18 -6.96
N ASP A 104 -7.75 -10.38 -5.96
CA ASP A 104 -9.18 -10.08 -6.00
C ASP A 104 -9.52 -8.64 -5.63
N ARG A 105 -8.50 -7.77 -5.47
CA ARG A 105 -8.67 -6.34 -5.23
C ARG A 105 -7.87 -5.55 -6.26
N VAL A 106 -8.60 -4.90 -7.18
CA VAL A 106 -8.03 -3.93 -8.09
C VAL A 106 -7.96 -2.58 -7.37
N ILE A 107 -6.81 -1.92 -7.46
CA ILE A 107 -6.59 -0.57 -6.95
C ILE A 107 -6.34 0.33 -8.15
N TYR A 108 -7.09 1.42 -8.26
CA TYR A 108 -6.90 2.44 -9.29
C TYR A 108 -5.99 3.54 -8.76
N LEU A 109 -4.79 3.65 -9.31
CA LEU A 109 -3.81 4.69 -9.01
C LEU A 109 -4.02 5.89 -9.94
N SER A 110 -4.17 7.08 -9.35
CA SER A 110 -4.30 8.33 -10.10
C SER A 110 -3.77 9.53 -9.30
N ILE A 111 -3.74 10.71 -9.92
CA ILE A 111 -3.41 11.98 -9.26
C ILE A 111 -4.69 12.77 -9.01
N VAL A 112 -4.94 13.15 -7.75
CA VAL A 112 -6.06 14.01 -7.37
C VAL A 112 -5.56 15.17 -6.52
N GLY A 113 -5.83 16.40 -6.94
CA GLY A 113 -5.34 17.59 -6.26
C GLY A 113 -3.81 17.66 -6.15
N GLY A 114 -3.11 17.13 -7.17
CA GLY A 114 -1.64 17.05 -7.20
C GLY A 114 -1.03 15.98 -6.30
N LYS A 115 -1.83 15.07 -5.73
CA LYS A 115 -1.35 13.98 -4.87
C LYS A 115 -1.69 12.61 -5.45
N PRO A 116 -0.78 11.64 -5.37
CA PRO A 116 -1.08 10.25 -5.69
C PRO A 116 -2.13 9.68 -4.75
N VAL A 117 -3.09 8.96 -5.31
CA VAL A 117 -4.15 8.28 -4.57
C VAL A 117 -4.42 6.91 -5.17
N GLY A 118 -4.53 5.90 -4.31
CA GLY A 118 -5.08 4.59 -4.67
C GLY A 118 -6.55 4.54 -4.29
N ARG A 119 -7.44 4.16 -5.20
CA ARG A 119 -8.87 3.92 -4.90
C ARG A 119 -9.27 2.50 -5.21
N GLY A 120 -10.23 1.97 -4.45
CA GLY A 120 -10.76 0.64 -4.71
C GLY A 120 -12.04 0.38 -3.91
N CYS A 121 -12.54 -0.84 -4.03
CA CYS A 121 -13.65 -1.31 -3.21
C CYS A 121 -13.16 -1.65 -1.80
N ILE A 122 -13.79 -1.07 -0.77
CA ILE A 122 -13.55 -1.43 0.63
C ILE A 122 -14.91 -1.69 1.27
N ASN A 123 -15.08 -2.90 1.83
CA ASN A 123 -16.30 -3.31 2.54
C ASN A 123 -17.58 -3.16 1.69
N GLY A 124 -17.47 -3.48 0.39
CA GLY A 124 -18.57 -3.40 -0.57
C GLY A 124 -18.87 -2.00 -1.12
N GLN A 125 -18.11 -0.97 -0.70
CA GLN A 125 -18.24 0.38 -1.22
C GLN A 125 -17.10 0.72 -2.18
N ASP A 126 -17.46 1.11 -3.39
CA ASP A 126 -16.50 1.49 -4.43
C ASP A 126 -15.92 2.89 -4.23
N CYS A 127 -14.90 3.23 -5.03
CA CYS A 127 -14.24 4.54 -5.04
C CYS A 127 -13.65 5.02 -3.70
N CYS A 128 -13.48 4.12 -2.73
CA CYS A 128 -12.87 4.44 -1.45
C CYS A 128 -11.38 4.71 -1.61
N LEU A 129 -10.86 5.74 -0.95
CA LEU A 129 -9.43 6.00 -0.83
C LEU A 129 -8.78 4.91 0.02
N LEU A 130 -7.86 4.15 -0.56
CA LEU A 130 -7.04 3.18 0.15
C LEU A 130 -5.87 3.91 0.85
N GLU A 131 -5.73 3.72 2.15
CA GLU A 131 -4.59 4.26 2.91
C GLU A 131 -3.60 3.15 3.27
N ARG A 132 -4.07 2.04 3.84
CA ARG A 132 -3.20 0.99 4.38
C ARG A 132 -3.85 -0.38 4.41
N VAL A 133 -3.04 -1.40 4.22
CA VAL A 133 -3.40 -2.80 4.44
C VAL A 133 -2.56 -3.34 5.58
N PHE A 134 -3.22 -3.79 6.66
CA PHE A 134 -2.57 -4.46 7.77
C PHE A 134 -2.72 -5.97 7.66
N VAL A 135 -1.62 -6.70 7.73
CA VAL A 135 -1.60 -8.16 7.69
C VAL A 135 -1.38 -8.71 9.10
N HIS A 136 -2.37 -9.43 9.62
CA HIS A 136 -2.20 -10.20 10.83
C HIS A 136 -1.79 -11.63 10.49
N SER A 137 -0.58 -12.01 10.87
CA SER A 137 -0.02 -13.32 10.59
C SER A 137 0.56 -13.97 11.85
N THR A 138 0.53 -15.29 11.85
CA THR A 138 1.18 -16.14 12.85
C THR A 138 2.26 -16.97 12.18
N THR A 139 3.11 -17.61 12.98
CA THR A 139 4.07 -18.59 12.48
C THR A 139 3.66 -19.94 13.04
N SER A 140 3.54 -20.95 12.18
CA SER A 140 3.24 -22.33 12.58
C SER A 140 4.19 -23.25 11.82
N TRP A 141 4.90 -24.12 12.52
CA TRP A 141 5.91 -25.02 11.91
C TRP A 141 6.94 -24.29 11.03
N GLY A 142 7.34 -23.07 11.42
CA GLY A 142 8.27 -22.24 10.65
C GLY A 142 7.67 -21.54 9.42
N MET A 143 6.44 -21.85 9.04
CA MET A 143 5.76 -21.23 7.90
C MET A 143 4.88 -20.04 8.34
N PRO A 144 4.91 -18.92 7.59
CA PRO A 144 3.95 -17.83 7.79
C PRO A 144 2.53 -18.30 7.48
N LYS A 145 1.60 -18.03 8.40
CA LYS A 145 0.15 -18.22 8.20
C LYS A 145 -0.59 -16.92 8.42
N VAL A 146 -1.11 -16.33 7.36
CA VAL A 146 -2.01 -15.18 7.44
C VAL A 146 -3.31 -15.61 8.10
N LYS A 147 -3.74 -14.86 9.12
CA LYS A 147 -4.99 -15.10 9.85
C LYS A 147 -6.10 -14.23 9.31
N HIS A 148 -5.80 -12.96 9.09
CA HIS A 148 -6.68 -12.00 8.44
C HIS A 148 -5.86 -10.83 7.91
N ILE A 149 -6.47 -10.06 7.02
CA ILE A 149 -5.99 -8.74 6.62
C ILE A 149 -7.06 -7.70 6.94
N GLU A 150 -6.63 -6.47 7.15
CA GLU A 150 -7.52 -5.33 7.32
C GLU A 150 -7.14 -4.25 6.31
N ILE A 151 -8.11 -3.86 5.49
CA ILE A 151 -7.95 -2.83 4.46
C ILE A 151 -8.62 -1.58 5.03
N HIS A 152 -7.84 -0.53 5.28
CA HIS A 152 -8.29 0.71 5.89
C HIS A 152 -8.21 1.85 4.87
N GLY A 153 -9.22 2.70 4.89
CA GLY A 153 -9.33 3.80 3.95
C GLY A 153 -10.35 4.84 4.36
N LYS A 154 -10.76 5.66 3.39
CA LYS A 154 -11.85 6.64 3.53
C LYS A 154 -12.87 6.49 2.41
N ASP A 155 -14.15 6.65 2.75
CA ASP A 155 -15.21 6.78 1.76
C ASP A 155 -15.12 8.12 1.00
N GLU A 156 -16.00 8.34 0.02
CA GLU A 156 -16.04 9.60 -0.75
C GLU A 156 -16.36 10.83 0.11
N ALA A 157 -17.06 10.66 1.23
CA ALA A 157 -17.35 11.73 2.18
C ALA A 157 -16.17 11.99 3.15
N GLY A 158 -15.12 11.19 3.08
CA GLY A 158 -13.93 11.28 3.93
C GLY A 158 -14.03 10.55 5.27
N ASN A 159 -15.11 9.81 5.52
CA ASN A 159 -15.26 9.00 6.73
C ASN A 159 -14.36 7.77 6.66
N ALA A 160 -13.83 7.34 7.81
CA ALA A 160 -13.04 6.12 7.88
C ALA A 160 -13.88 4.89 7.53
N ILE A 161 -13.35 4.02 6.68
CA ILE A 161 -13.94 2.73 6.30
C ILE A 161 -12.89 1.62 6.43
N MET A 162 -13.33 0.42 6.82
CA MET A 162 -12.45 -0.73 6.99
C MET A 162 -13.12 -2.02 6.56
N GLU A 163 -12.37 -2.87 5.85
CA GLU A 163 -12.76 -4.24 5.54
C GLU A 163 -11.79 -5.21 6.21
N LYS A 164 -12.33 -6.18 6.95
CA LYS A 164 -11.56 -7.31 7.46
C LYS A 164 -11.82 -8.54 6.60
N LYS A 165 -10.78 -9.06 5.97
CA LYS A 165 -10.85 -10.25 5.11
C LYS A 165 -10.05 -11.41 5.72
N ILE A 166 -10.63 -12.60 5.68
CA ILE A 166 -9.95 -13.86 6.02
C ILE A 166 -9.46 -14.46 4.69
N PRO A 167 -8.19 -14.91 4.59
CA PRO A 167 -7.64 -15.49 3.36
C PRO A 167 -8.39 -16.72 2.87
#